data_AF-A0A8D8KBQ5-F1
#
_entry.id   AF-A0A8D8KBQ5-F1
#
_cell.length_a   1.000
_cell.length_b   1.000
_cell.length_c   1.000
_cell.angle_alpha   90.00
_cell.angle_beta   90.00
_cell.angle_gamma   90.00
#
_symmetry.space_group_name_H-M   'P 1'
#
loop_
_entity.id
_entity.type
_entity.pdbx_description
1 polymer ?
#
loop_
_entity_poly.entity_id
_entity_poly.type
_entity_poly.pdbx_seq_one_letter_code
_entity_poly.pdbx_strand_id
1 'polypeptide(L)'
;MNQHEAAVIQEVLSQPTPTQVTLKLFVTAQKFSSWETIFSPLDNMLYVNLPSTMSHEASKHSFISLLEFAEEKLECDGVVLCIRKDRLDRPNLVRTFSFVGFQPVSPKSPLTPPHIEAEQKAEYLFMVYNIEE
;
A
#
# COMPACT_ATOMS: atom_id res chain seq x y z
N MET A 1 5.46 -20.28 -0.76
CA MET A 1 4.67 -19.79 -1.91
C MET A 1 4.23 -20.98 -2.73
N ASN A 2 2.94 -21.13 -2.98
CA ASN A 2 2.45 -22.18 -3.88
C ASN A 2 2.60 -21.73 -5.35
N GLN A 3 2.55 -22.66 -6.30
CA GLN A 3 2.75 -22.34 -7.73
C GLN A 3 1.70 -21.36 -8.28
N HIS A 4 0.51 -21.33 -7.67
CA HIS A 4 -0.57 -20.44 -8.07
C HIS A 4 -0.29 -18.99 -7.69
N GLU A 5 0.17 -18.73 -6.46
CA GLU A 5 0.60 -17.40 -6.00
C GLU A 5 1.71 -16.83 -6.90
N ALA A 6 2.71 -17.65 -7.24
CA ALA A 6 3.80 -17.25 -8.11
C ALA A 6 3.31 -16.81 -9.50
N ALA A 7 2.38 -17.57 -10.09
CA ALA A 7 1.80 -17.25 -11.39
C ALA A 7 0.99 -15.95 -11.36
N VAL A 8 0.20 -15.72 -10.30
CA VAL A 8 -0.57 -14.48 -10.14
C VAL A 8 0.34 -13.27 -9.97
N ILE A 9 1.42 -13.40 -9.19
CA ILE A 9 2.41 -12.31 -9.02
C ILE A 9 3.05 -11.98 -10.37
N GLN A 10 3.50 -12.99 -11.12
CA GLN A 10 4.09 -12.78 -12.44
C GLN A 10 3.10 -12.14 -13.43
N GLU A 11 1.83 -12.52 -13.38
CA GLU A 11 0.77 -11.89 -14.17
C GLU A 11 0.64 -10.40 -13.82
N VAL A 12 0.58 -10.05 -12.54
CA VAL A 12 0.52 -8.65 -12.08
C VAL A 12 1.74 -7.85 -12.53
N LEU A 13 2.94 -8.42 -12.38
CA LEU A 13 4.20 -7.77 -12.78
C LEU A 13 4.31 -7.59 -14.30
N SER A 14 3.64 -8.44 -15.09
CA SER A 14 3.62 -8.35 -16.56
C SER A 14 2.64 -7.31 -17.11
N GLN A 15 1.77 -6.73 -16.28
CA GLN A 15 0.79 -5.75 -16.75
C GLN A 15 1.49 -4.44 -17.14
N PRO A 16 1.13 -3.81 -18.27
CA PRO A 16 1.73 -2.54 -18.69
C PRO A 16 1.13 -1.32 -17.97
N THR A 17 0.05 -1.51 -17.21
CA THR A 17 -0.73 -0.45 -16.58
C THR A 17 -0.90 -0.69 -15.08
N PRO A 18 -1.14 0.37 -14.28
CA PRO A 18 -1.47 0.21 -12.87
C PRO A 18 -2.60 -0.79 -12.66
N THR A 19 -2.34 -1.79 -11.82
CA THR A 19 -3.22 -2.95 -11.63
C THR A 19 -3.67 -3.02 -10.19
N GLN A 20 -4.98 -3.13 -9.99
CA GLN A 20 -5.55 -3.32 -8.66
C GLN A 20 -5.23 -4.73 -8.15
N VAL A 21 -4.66 -4.81 -6.95
CA VAL A 21 -4.33 -6.06 -6.27
C VAL A 21 -4.98 -6.05 -4.89
N THR A 22 -5.59 -7.15 -4.50
CA THR A 22 -6.12 -7.30 -3.13
C THR A 22 -5.24 -8.28 -2.36
N LEU A 23 -4.53 -7.78 -1.36
CA LEU A 23 -3.65 -8.61 -0.54
C LEU A 23 -4.41 -9.14 0.68
N LYS A 24 -4.54 -10.46 0.76
CA LYS A 24 -5.11 -11.16 1.92
C LYS A 24 -3.98 -11.71 2.79
N LEU A 25 -3.71 -11.05 3.90
CA LEU A 25 -2.58 -11.39 4.78
C LEU A 25 -3.11 -12.13 6.02
N PHE A 26 -2.82 -13.43 6.09
CA PHE A 26 -3.28 -14.31 7.15
C PHE A 26 -2.38 -14.18 8.39
N VAL A 27 -2.96 -13.72 9.50
CA VAL A 27 -2.31 -13.70 10.82
C VAL A 27 -2.45 -15.07 11.49
N THR A 28 -3.56 -15.76 11.25
CA THR A 28 -3.79 -17.16 11.61
C THR A 28 -4.56 -17.87 10.49
N ALA A 29 -4.74 -19.19 10.59
CA ALA A 29 -5.50 -19.97 9.59
C ALA A 29 -6.95 -19.47 9.36
N GLN A 30 -7.52 -18.72 10.29
CA GLN A 30 -8.89 -18.20 10.21
C GLN A 30 -8.97 -16.67 10.23
N LYS A 31 -7.87 -15.98 10.54
CA LYS A 31 -7.84 -14.51 10.67
C LYS A 31 -6.92 -13.92 9.62
N PHE A 32 -7.49 -13.07 8.78
CA PHE A 32 -6.75 -12.35 7.76
C PHE A 32 -7.19 -10.90 7.70
N SER A 33 -6.29 -10.04 7.27
CA SER A 33 -6.60 -8.69 6.84
C SER A 33 -6.67 -8.64 5.32
N SER A 34 -7.51 -7.76 4.80
CA SER A 34 -7.60 -7.50 3.36
C SER A 34 -7.13 -6.07 3.11
N TRP A 35 -6.17 -5.92 2.21
CA TRP A 35 -5.61 -4.63 1.83
C TRP A 35 -5.88 -4.39 0.35
N GLU A 36 -6.54 -3.27 0.07
CA GLU A 36 -6.74 -2.80 -1.28
C GLU A 36 -5.50 -2.03 -1.72
N THR A 37 -4.83 -2.55 -2.75
CA THR A 37 -3.63 -1.96 -3.29
C THR A 37 -3.71 -1.78 -4.80
N ILE A 38 -2.86 -0.91 -5.33
CA ILE A 38 -2.64 -0.75 -6.75
C ILE A 38 -1.14 -0.81 -6.95
N PHE A 39 -0.67 -1.80 -7.70
CA PHE A 39 0.71 -1.87 -8.14
C PHE A 39 0.86 -1.10 -9.44
N SER A 40 1.83 -0.19 -9.49
CA SER A 40 2.11 0.61 -10.67
C SER A 40 3.52 0.26 -11.19
N PRO A 41 3.61 -0.45 -12.33
CA PRO A 41 4.90 -0.82 -12.92
C PRO A 41 5.61 0.38 -13.59
N LEU A 42 4.94 1.53 -13.71
CA LEU A 42 5.49 2.74 -14.33
C LEU A 42 6.51 3.46 -13.45
N ASP A 43 6.25 3.45 -12.14
CA ASP A 43 7.08 4.05 -11.09
C ASP A 43 7.57 2.99 -10.08
N ASN A 44 7.27 1.73 -10.33
CA ASN A 44 7.58 0.58 -9.47
C ASN A 44 7.11 0.76 -8.01
N MET A 45 5.95 1.40 -7.82
CA MET A 45 5.39 1.71 -6.50
C MET A 45 4.13 0.87 -6.20
N LEU A 46 3.99 0.50 -4.93
CA LEU A 46 2.74 -0.08 -4.40
C LEU A 46 1.92 0.99 -3.67
N TYR A 47 0.76 1.33 -4.20
CA TYR A 47 -0.19 2.25 -3.58
C TYR A 47 -1.16 1.47 -2.70
N VAL A 48 -1.27 1.82 -1.41
CA VAL A 48 -2.10 1.13 -0.42
C VAL A 48 -3.18 2.07 0.08
N ASN A 49 -4.45 1.70 -0.15
CA ASN A 49 -5.58 2.44 0.40
C ASN A 49 -5.80 2.03 1.86
N LEU A 50 -5.62 2.96 2.80
CA LEU A 50 -5.81 2.68 4.22
C LEU A 50 -7.32 2.61 4.53
N PRO A 51 -7.85 1.46 5.00
CA PRO A 51 -9.27 1.30 5.25
C PRO A 51 -9.76 2.25 6.34
N SER A 52 -10.96 2.80 6.18
CA SER A 52 -11.56 3.81 7.07
C SER A 52 -11.53 3.42 8.55
N THR A 53 -11.62 2.12 8.83
CA THR A 53 -11.42 1.54 10.16
C THR A 53 -10.37 0.44 10.04
N MET A 54 -9.26 0.59 10.75
CA MET A 54 -8.28 -0.49 10.89
C MET A 54 -8.84 -1.50 11.88
N SER A 55 -9.17 -2.71 11.41
CA SER A 55 -9.55 -3.80 12.32
C SER A 55 -8.35 -4.18 13.19
N HIS A 56 -8.59 -4.85 14.32
CA HIS A 56 -7.51 -5.40 15.15
C HIS A 56 -6.65 -6.43 14.36
N GLU A 57 -7.16 -6.95 13.25
CA GLU A 57 -6.49 -7.91 12.37
C GLU A 57 -5.61 -7.21 11.32
N ALA A 58 -5.94 -5.97 10.93
CA ALA A 58 -5.06 -5.04 10.20
C ALA A 58 -3.98 -4.43 11.13
N SER A 59 -3.43 -5.25 12.03
CA SER A 59 -2.43 -4.87 13.03
C SER A 59 -1.05 -4.59 12.41
N LYS A 60 -0.11 -4.16 13.27
CA LYS A 60 1.32 -4.01 12.95
C LYS A 60 1.90 -5.22 12.19
N HIS A 61 1.58 -6.44 12.61
CA HIS A 61 2.11 -7.65 11.97
C HIS A 61 1.65 -7.78 10.53
N SER A 62 0.36 -7.58 10.29
CA SER A 62 -0.15 -7.61 8.92
C SER A 62 0.47 -6.52 8.05
N PHE A 63 0.72 -5.34 8.60
CA PHE A 63 1.33 -4.25 7.84
C PHE A 63 2.80 -4.55 7.52
N ILE A 64 3.54 -5.15 8.44
CA ILE A 64 4.92 -5.62 8.18
C ILE A 64 4.92 -6.65 7.05
N SER A 65 4.03 -7.65 7.08
CA SER A 65 3.93 -8.62 5.99
C SER A 65 3.54 -8.01 4.65
N LEU A 66 2.84 -6.88 4.64
CA LEU A 66 2.58 -6.13 3.41
C LEU A 66 3.89 -5.52 2.86
N LEU A 67 4.73 -4.95 3.73
CA LEU A 67 6.02 -4.37 3.32
C LEU A 67 6.97 -5.47 2.82
N GLU A 68 7.08 -6.59 3.55
CA GLU A 68 7.86 -7.76 3.13
C GLU A 68 7.37 -8.30 1.77
N PHE A 69 6.06 -8.32 1.53
CA PHE A 69 5.52 -8.71 0.23
C PHE A 69 5.88 -7.71 -0.88
N ALA A 70 5.80 -6.41 -0.60
CA ALA A 70 6.15 -5.38 -1.57
C ALA A 70 7.65 -5.46 -1.96
N GLU A 71 8.52 -5.71 -0.99
CA GLU A 71 9.96 -5.84 -1.18
C GLU A 71 10.33 -7.18 -1.85
N GLU A 72 9.95 -8.32 -1.27
CA GLU A 72 10.48 -9.61 -1.72
C GLU A 72 9.71 -10.27 -2.88
N LYS A 73 8.49 -9.81 -3.18
CA LYS A 73 7.61 -10.48 -4.15
C LYS A 73 7.25 -9.58 -5.32
N LEU A 74 6.99 -8.32 -5.03
CA LEU A 74 6.77 -7.33 -6.09
C LEU A 74 8.05 -6.61 -6.50
N GLU A 75 9.11 -6.67 -5.68
CA GLU A 75 10.38 -5.97 -5.93
C GLU A 75 10.14 -4.48 -6.19
N CYS A 76 9.22 -3.87 -5.43
CA CYS A 76 8.88 -2.46 -5.55
C CYS A 76 10.00 -1.56 -5.01
N ASP A 77 10.15 -0.37 -5.58
CA ASP A 77 11.05 0.68 -5.07
C ASP A 77 10.49 1.30 -3.78
N GLY A 78 9.18 1.18 -3.57
CA GLY A 78 8.54 1.69 -2.36
C GLY A 78 7.03 1.48 -2.27
N VAL A 79 6.49 1.97 -1.16
CA VAL A 79 5.08 1.86 -0.80
C VAL A 79 4.51 3.24 -0.49
N VAL A 80 3.37 3.58 -1.10
CA VAL A 80 2.64 4.84 -0.86
C VAL A 80 1.33 4.54 -0.13
N LEU A 81 1.23 5.01 1.10
CA LEU A 81 -0.01 4.97 1.89
C LEU A 81 -0.95 6.12 1.49
N CYS A 82 -2.18 5.78 1.16
CA CYS A 82 -3.26 6.72 0.84
C CYS A 82 -4.22 6.81 2.03
N ILE A 83 -4.20 7.93 2.77
CA ILE A 83 -5.01 8.16 3.97
C ILE A 83 -6.12 9.16 3.66
N ARG A 84 -7.39 8.78 3.81
CA ARG A 84 -8.50 9.72 3.65
C ARG A 84 -8.43 10.85 4.68
N LYS A 85 -8.63 12.10 4.24
CA LYS A 85 -8.52 13.29 5.08
C LYS A 85 -9.69 13.44 6.06
N ASP A 86 -10.83 12.81 5.80
CA ASP A 86 -12.03 12.84 6.65
C ASP A 86 -11.91 11.94 7.90
N ARG A 87 -10.83 11.17 8.03
CA ARG A 87 -10.54 10.34 9.19
C ARG A 87 -10.22 11.15 10.45
N LEU A 88 -10.93 10.85 11.53
CA LEU A 88 -10.70 11.47 12.85
C LEU A 88 -9.36 11.03 13.49
N ASP A 89 -8.92 9.80 13.23
CA ASP A 89 -7.67 9.23 13.74
C ASP A 89 -6.44 9.57 12.88
N ARG A 90 -6.62 10.34 11.80
CA ARG A 90 -5.55 10.73 10.86
C ARG A 90 -4.27 11.26 11.54
N PRO A 91 -4.31 12.18 12.53
CA PRO A 91 -3.09 12.67 13.17
C PRO A 91 -2.29 11.56 13.87
N ASN A 92 -2.98 10.56 14.43
CA ASN A 92 -2.33 9.41 15.06
C ASN A 92 -1.74 8.47 14.02
N LEU A 93 -2.44 8.21 12.90
CA LEU A 93 -1.89 7.40 11.80
C LEU A 93 -0.63 8.03 11.23
N VAL A 94 -0.65 9.33 10.91
CA VAL A 94 0.52 10.04 10.37
C VAL A 94 1.69 9.91 11.33
N ARG A 95 1.47 10.15 12.63
CA ARG A 95 2.51 9.99 13.65
C ARG A 95 3.05 8.56 13.68
N THR A 96 2.17 7.56 13.68
CA THR A 96 2.56 6.14 13.72
C THR A 96 3.39 5.75 12.51
N PHE A 97 2.95 6.08 11.29
CA PHE A 97 3.67 5.73 10.08
C PHE A 97 4.97 6.52 9.94
N SER A 98 5.03 7.77 10.41
CA SER A 98 6.30 8.50 10.50
C SER A 98 7.32 7.84 11.42
N PHE A 99 6.90 7.23 12.53
CA PHE A 99 7.81 6.43 13.37
C PHE A 99 8.32 5.16 12.69
N VAL A 100 7.54 4.60 11.74
CA VAL A 100 7.94 3.44 10.93
C VAL A 100 8.92 3.83 9.82
N GLY A 101 9.00 5.13 9.47
CA GLY A 101 9.87 5.64 8.41
C GLY A 101 9.13 6.27 7.24
N PHE A 102 7.79 6.28 7.25
CA PHE A 102 7.02 6.92 6.20
C PHE A 102 7.12 8.45 6.26
N GLN A 103 7.31 9.07 5.10
CA GLN A 103 7.40 10.51 4.95
C GLN A 103 6.18 11.07 4.22
N PRO A 104 5.60 12.21 4.65
CA PRO A 104 4.46 12.81 3.97
C PRO A 104 4.87 13.31 2.58
N VAL A 105 4.01 13.05 1.59
CA VAL A 105 4.23 13.43 0.19
C VAL A 105 3.36 14.64 -0.17
N SER A 106 3.97 15.59 -0.90
CA SER A 106 3.22 16.71 -1.45
C SER A 106 2.17 16.21 -2.47
N PRO A 107 0.93 16.73 -2.47
CA PRO A 107 -0.06 16.39 -3.50
C PRO A 107 0.38 16.73 -4.94
N LYS A 108 1.44 17.51 -5.12
CA LYS A 108 2.04 17.85 -6.42
C LYS A 108 3.23 16.95 -6.80
N SER A 109 3.57 15.98 -5.97
CA SER A 109 4.68 15.04 -6.21
C SER A 109 4.35 14.09 -7.37
N PRO A 110 5.34 13.64 -8.16
CA PRO A 110 5.15 12.57 -9.14
C PRO A 110 4.77 11.23 -8.49
N LEU A 111 5.10 11.02 -7.22
CA LEU A 111 4.79 9.79 -6.45
C LEU A 111 3.34 9.69 -5.98
N THR A 112 2.50 10.63 -6.39
CA THR A 112 1.07 10.49 -6.14
C THR A 112 0.44 9.67 -7.26
N PRO A 113 -0.52 8.79 -6.95
CA PRO A 113 -1.07 7.87 -7.93
C PRO A 113 -1.61 8.63 -9.16
N PRO A 114 -1.05 8.43 -10.36
CA PRO A 114 -1.36 9.23 -11.55
C PRO A 114 -2.73 8.90 -12.15
N HIS A 115 -3.32 7.79 -11.73
CA HIS A 115 -4.58 7.25 -12.25
C HIS A 115 -5.82 7.75 -11.51
N ILE A 116 -5.66 8.57 -10.46
CA ILE A 116 -6.78 9.14 -9.70
C ILE A 116 -7.02 10.58 -10.11
N GLU A 117 -8.28 10.97 -10.31
CA GLU A 117 -8.66 12.35 -10.65
C GLU A 117 -8.22 13.34 -9.57
N ALA A 118 -8.00 14.60 -9.96
CA ALA A 118 -7.45 15.64 -9.08
C ALA A 118 -8.37 15.91 -7.87
N GLU A 119 -9.68 15.83 -8.07
CA GLU A 119 -10.71 16.00 -7.06
C GLU A 119 -10.63 14.90 -6.01
N GLN A 120 -10.53 13.64 -6.44
CA GLN A 120 -10.39 12.50 -5.54
C GLN A 120 -9.05 12.56 -4.79
N LYS A 121 -7.97 12.92 -5.48
CA LYS A 121 -6.65 13.12 -4.89
C LYS A 121 -6.67 14.17 -3.77
N ALA A 122 -7.51 15.20 -3.88
CA ALA A 122 -7.66 16.21 -2.85
C ALA A 122 -8.25 15.65 -1.54
N GLU A 123 -8.94 14.51 -1.57
CA GLU A 123 -9.48 13.83 -0.38
C GLU A 123 -8.44 13.00 0.38
N TYR A 124 -7.26 12.77 -0.19
CA TYR A 124 -6.23 11.92 0.40
C TYR A 124 -4.98 12.72 0.84
N LEU A 125 -4.38 12.24 1.92
CA LEU A 125 -3.00 12.49 2.31
C LEU A 125 -2.17 11.29 1.91
N PHE A 126 -0.99 11.54 1.33
CA PHE A 126 -0.08 10.48 0.90
C PHE A 126 1.14 10.44 1.81
N MET A 127 1.61 9.25 2.14
CA MET A 127 2.90 9.04 2.80
C MET A 127 3.67 7.95 2.07
N VAL A 128 4.97 8.16 1.84
CA VAL A 128 5.84 7.22 1.12
C VAL A 128 6.83 6.56 2.07
N TYR A 129 7.06 5.27 1.85
CA TYR A 129 8.18 4.51 2.40
C TYR A 129 8.98 3.96 1.24
N ASN A 130 10.25 4.33 1.16
CA ASN A 130 11.16 3.80 0.16
C ASN A 130 11.74 2.50 0.72
N ILE A 131 11.75 1.45 -0.08
CA ILE A 131 12.42 0.20 0.27
C ILE A 131 13.91 0.44 -0.04
N GLU A 132 14.74 0.48 0.99
CA GLU A 132 16.19 0.64 0.82
C GLU A 132 16.77 -0.71 0.35
N GLU A 133 17.64 -0.70 -0.67
CA GLU A 133 18.42 -1.86 -1.13
C GLU A 133 19.45 -2.35 -0.09
#